data_AF-A0A9X9LUS2-F1
#
_entry.id   AF-A0A9X9LUS2-F1
#
_cell.length_a   1.000
_cell.length_b   1.000
_cell.length_c   1.000
_cell.angle_alpha   90.00
_cell.angle_beta   90.00
_cell.angle_gamma   90.00
#
_symmetry.space_group_name_H-M   'P 1'
#
loop_
_entity.id
_entity.type
_entity.pdbx_description
1 polymer ?
#
loop_
_entity_poly.entity_id
_entity_poly.type
_entity_poly.pdbx_seq_one_letter_code
_entity_poly.pdbx_strand_id
1 'polypeptide(L)'
;ILKEGLQKYIYPPETTEDVETENAFPPIEVTLEVQENVLFFEDPMVARWDAEGKHWQTDGISNVSYKSEERLITFSLETLGPVTLIQDAHINMPFQSWELTPLDVNKVLLTVTTVFTKIQIQIKENLCMLASIKLSNKKHFSILEGKWMTPISFICALKEAGLNIFPSEHSHFYVVINYKDPLTEMKAYRQLALLSSAFAFGWSKWNIVCSSKKVIVKV
;
A
#
# COMPACT_ATOMS: atom_id res chain seq x y z
N ILE A 1 -35.14 15.06 -2.35
CA ILE A 1 -33.98 15.70 -1.71
C ILE A 1 -34.51 16.33 -0.43
N LEU A 2 -34.16 15.78 0.74
CA LEU A 2 -34.56 16.35 2.03
C LEU A 2 -34.05 17.81 2.08
N LYS A 3 -34.95 18.74 2.44
CA LYS A 3 -34.73 20.20 2.37
C LYS A 3 -33.82 20.75 3.47
N GLU A 4 -33.33 19.89 4.35
CA GLU A 4 -32.50 20.25 5.49
C GLU A 4 -31.11 19.70 5.22
N GLY A 5 -30.10 20.57 5.31
CA GLY A 5 -28.70 20.21 5.08
C GLY A 5 -28.14 19.27 6.16
N LEU A 6 -26.83 19.32 6.40
CA LEU A 6 -26.20 18.62 7.51
C LEU A 6 -26.85 19.03 8.85
N GLN A 7 -27.54 18.09 9.50
CA GLN A 7 -28.12 18.26 10.83
C GLN A 7 -27.13 17.77 11.89
N LYS A 8 -26.87 18.59 12.92
CA LYS A 8 -26.03 18.21 14.05
C LYS A 8 -26.85 17.45 15.07
N TYR A 9 -26.51 16.19 15.29
CA TYR A 9 -27.03 15.37 16.38
C TYR A 9 -25.96 15.28 17.47
N ILE A 10 -26.34 15.55 18.73
CA ILE A 10 -25.45 15.40 19.87
C ILE A 10 -25.51 13.92 20.29
N TYR A 11 -24.34 13.28 20.30
CA TYR A 11 -24.17 11.95 20.86
C TYR A 11 -23.05 12.01 21.90
N PRO A 12 -23.25 11.46 23.11
CA PRO A 12 -24.47 10.78 23.54
C PRO A 12 -25.67 11.74 23.65
N PRO A 13 -26.90 11.27 23.41
CA PRO A 13 -28.08 12.11 23.60
C PRO A 13 -28.20 12.52 25.08
N GLU A 14 -28.54 13.78 25.33
CA GLU A 14 -28.81 14.28 26.69
C GLU A 14 -29.96 13.46 27.28
N THR A 15 -29.64 12.58 28.22
CA THR A 15 -30.60 11.72 28.93
C THR A 15 -31.21 12.55 30.05
N THR A 16 -32.54 12.74 30.02
CA THR A 16 -33.27 13.45 31.09
C THR A 16 -33.54 12.59 32.33
N GLU A 17 -32.97 11.39 32.43
CA GLU A 17 -33.22 10.47 33.53
C GLU A 17 -31.92 9.84 34.01
N ASP A 18 -31.69 9.93 35.33
CA ASP A 18 -30.59 9.31 36.07
C ASP A 18 -30.61 7.79 35.85
N VAL A 19 -29.81 7.29 34.91
CA VAL A 19 -29.59 5.85 34.76
C VAL A 19 -28.20 5.51 35.28
N GLU A 20 -28.13 5.19 36.56
CA GLU A 20 -27.05 4.42 37.17
C GLU A 20 -26.97 3.02 36.51
N THR A 21 -26.33 2.92 35.34
CA THR A 21 -25.90 1.62 34.79
C THR A 21 -24.55 1.78 34.11
N GLU A 22 -23.63 0.87 34.42
CA GLU A 22 -22.22 0.85 33.97
C GLU A 22 -22.02 0.66 32.44
N ASN A 23 -23.02 0.94 31.59
CA ASN A 23 -22.95 0.86 30.12
C ASN A 23 -23.98 1.81 29.46
N ALA A 24 -23.88 3.11 29.69
CA ALA A 24 -24.98 4.05 29.39
C ALA A 24 -25.27 4.27 27.89
N PHE A 25 -24.39 3.91 26.95
CA PHE A 25 -24.63 4.15 25.52
C PHE A 25 -24.16 2.99 24.62
N PRO A 26 -25.02 2.50 23.70
CA PRO A 26 -24.65 1.40 22.80
C PRO A 26 -23.63 1.89 21.77
N PRO A 27 -22.61 1.07 21.43
CA PRO A 27 -21.64 1.40 20.38
C PRO A 27 -22.32 1.79 19.06
N ILE A 28 -21.74 2.76 18.38
CA ILE A 28 -22.23 3.26 17.09
C ILE A 28 -21.68 2.36 15.99
N GLU A 29 -22.59 1.73 15.24
CA GLU A 29 -22.21 1.03 14.02
C GLU A 29 -21.96 2.03 12.89
N VAL A 30 -20.78 1.96 12.29
CA VAL A 30 -20.37 2.78 11.16
C VAL A 30 -20.10 1.86 9.98
N THR A 31 -20.66 2.21 8.82
CA THR A 31 -20.35 1.55 7.55
C THR A 31 -19.78 2.58 6.57
N LEU A 32 -18.60 2.29 6.02
CA LEU A 32 -17.90 3.15 5.07
C LEU A 32 -17.64 2.40 3.77
N GLU A 33 -17.77 3.12 2.64
CA GLU A 33 -17.31 2.64 1.34
C GLU A 33 -15.88 3.11 1.08
N VAL A 34 -14.98 2.15 0.85
CA VAL A 34 -13.57 2.43 0.53
C VAL A 34 -13.48 2.97 -0.88
N GLN A 35 -12.81 4.12 -1.05
CA GLN A 35 -12.64 4.78 -2.35
C GLN A 35 -12.04 3.85 -3.42
N GLU A 36 -12.73 3.66 -4.55
CA GLU A 36 -12.12 3.71 -5.90
C GLU A 36 -10.69 3.18 -6.06
N ASN A 37 -9.80 4.13 -5.87
CA ASN A 37 -8.37 4.13 -6.12
C ASN A 37 -7.53 3.55 -4.98
N VAL A 38 -8.11 3.13 -3.86
CA VAL A 38 -7.36 2.60 -2.72
C VAL A 38 -7.41 1.07 -2.72
N LEU A 39 -6.24 0.44 -2.65
CA LEU A 39 -6.05 -1.00 -2.57
C LEU A 39 -5.69 -1.42 -1.15
N PHE A 40 -6.45 -2.39 -0.66
CA PHE A 40 -6.10 -3.18 0.51
C PHE A 40 -5.83 -4.64 0.11
N PHE A 41 -4.68 -5.19 0.51
CA PHE A 41 -4.23 -6.56 0.26
C PHE A 41 -4.66 -7.53 1.37
N GLU A 42 -4.84 -7.00 2.57
CA GLU A 42 -5.44 -7.67 3.73
C GLU A 42 -6.61 -6.82 4.25
N ASP A 43 -7.32 -7.32 5.24
CA ASP A 43 -8.38 -6.55 5.88
C ASP A 43 -7.77 -5.31 6.57
N PRO A 44 -8.22 -4.09 6.24
CA PRO A 44 -7.65 -2.88 6.79
C PRO A 44 -7.95 -2.79 8.29
N MET A 45 -6.97 -2.27 9.04
CA MET A 45 -7.16 -1.94 10.43
C MET A 45 -7.89 -0.59 10.55
N VAL A 46 -8.91 -0.53 11.40
CA VAL A 46 -9.59 0.72 11.72
C VAL A 46 -8.90 1.36 12.91
N ALA A 47 -8.61 2.65 12.82
CA ALA A 47 -8.08 3.42 13.93
C ALA A 47 -8.86 4.73 14.12
N ARG A 48 -9.00 5.15 15.37
CA ARG A 48 -9.59 6.42 15.78
C ARG A 48 -8.51 7.42 16.18
N TRP A 49 -8.75 8.70 15.95
CA TRP A 49 -7.85 9.76 16.38
C TRP A 49 -8.06 10.04 17.87
N ASP A 50 -6.99 9.97 18.66
CA ASP A 50 -6.97 10.50 20.01
C ASP A 50 -6.45 11.94 20.00
N ALA A 51 -7.32 12.87 20.39
CA ALA A 51 -6.99 14.29 20.41
C ALA A 51 -6.04 14.67 21.55
N GLU A 52 -6.05 13.93 22.67
CA GLU A 52 -5.22 14.22 23.83
C GLU A 52 -3.77 13.77 23.60
N GLY A 53 -3.58 12.50 23.22
CA GLY A 53 -2.29 11.94 22.87
C GLY A 53 -1.76 12.36 21.49
N LYS A 54 -2.62 12.91 20.62
CA LYS A 54 -2.32 13.31 19.23
C LYS A 54 -1.76 12.15 18.39
N HIS A 55 -2.38 10.98 18.51
CA HIS A 55 -2.01 9.81 17.73
C HIS A 55 -3.23 8.95 17.39
N TRP A 56 -3.04 8.04 16.45
CA TRP A 56 -4.05 7.03 16.11
C TRP A 56 -4.05 5.91 17.15
N GLN A 57 -5.24 5.43 17.52
CA GLN A 57 -5.45 4.32 18.45
C GLN A 57 -6.46 3.32 17.87
N THR A 58 -6.41 2.08 18.34
CA THR A 58 -7.30 0.99 17.88
C THR A 58 -8.27 0.51 18.97
N ASP A 59 -8.30 1.19 20.11
CA ASP A 59 -9.21 0.92 21.22
C ASP A 59 -10.60 1.52 20.95
N GLY A 60 -11.61 1.04 21.69
CA GLY A 60 -13.00 1.46 21.50
C GLY A 60 -13.58 1.13 20.12
N ILE A 61 -12.93 0.22 19.37
CA ILE A 61 -13.35 -0.29 18.07
C ILE A 61 -13.58 -1.79 18.20
N SER A 62 -14.74 -2.27 17.75
CA SER A 62 -15.09 -3.68 17.75
C SER A 62 -15.89 -4.07 16.51
N ASN A 63 -16.16 -5.37 16.34
CA ASN A 63 -16.98 -5.92 15.26
C ASN A 63 -16.55 -5.48 13.85
N VAL A 64 -15.24 -5.35 13.61
CA VAL A 64 -14.71 -4.95 12.31
C VAL A 64 -14.95 -6.07 11.30
N SER A 65 -15.63 -5.74 10.20
CA SER A 65 -15.90 -6.64 9.08
C SER A 65 -15.68 -5.91 7.78
N TYR A 66 -14.77 -6.40 6.94
CA TYR A 66 -14.50 -5.83 5.63
C TYR A 66 -14.99 -6.76 4.51
N LYS A 67 -15.96 -6.28 3.74
CA LYS A 67 -16.43 -6.94 2.53
C LYS A 67 -15.66 -6.42 1.33
N SER A 68 -14.51 -7.04 1.05
CA SER A 68 -13.61 -6.67 -0.04
C SER A 68 -14.30 -6.50 -1.42
N GLU A 69 -15.25 -7.37 -1.77
CA GLU A 69 -15.95 -7.33 -3.06
C GLU A 69 -16.90 -6.13 -3.19
N GLU A 70 -17.57 -5.76 -2.09
CA GLU A 70 -18.49 -4.61 -2.01
C GLU A 70 -17.75 -3.31 -1.65
N ARG A 71 -16.47 -3.41 -1.25
CA ARG A 71 -15.65 -2.31 -0.71
C ARG A 71 -16.24 -1.66 0.54
N LEU A 72 -17.10 -2.36 1.25
CA LEU A 72 -17.75 -1.88 2.46
C LEU A 72 -17.01 -2.40 3.69
N ILE A 73 -16.66 -1.49 4.59
CA ILE A 73 -16.17 -1.83 5.93
C ILE A 73 -17.20 -1.39 6.96
N THR A 74 -17.54 -2.31 7.86
CA THR A 74 -18.45 -2.06 8.98
C THR A 74 -17.73 -2.31 10.29
N PHE A 75 -17.92 -1.43 11.27
CA PHE A 75 -17.31 -1.55 12.60
C PHE A 75 -18.15 -0.79 13.64
N SER A 76 -17.99 -1.16 14.91
CA SER A 76 -18.62 -0.49 16.05
C SER A 76 -17.63 0.44 16.75
N LEU A 77 -18.06 1.66 17.06
CA LEU A 77 -17.29 2.67 17.80
C LEU A 77 -17.94 2.95 19.16
N GLU A 78 -17.14 2.95 20.22
CA GLU A 78 -17.58 3.40 21.55
C GLU A 78 -17.68 4.92 21.65
N THR A 79 -16.85 5.66 20.90
CA THR A 79 -16.83 7.13 20.91
C THR A 79 -16.70 7.67 19.50
N LEU A 80 -17.46 8.73 19.19
CA LEU A 80 -17.38 9.43 17.91
C LEU A 80 -16.07 10.20 17.77
N GLY A 81 -15.44 10.09 16.61
CA GLY A 81 -14.25 10.86 16.29
C GLY A 81 -13.77 10.60 14.86
N PRO A 82 -12.70 11.29 14.43
CA PRO A 82 -12.05 11.00 13.16
C PRO A 82 -11.55 9.55 13.15
N VAL A 83 -11.84 8.84 12.07
CA VAL A 83 -11.40 7.47 11.84
C VAL A 83 -10.57 7.38 10.57
N THR A 84 -9.67 6.41 10.52
CA THR A 84 -8.86 6.12 9.34
C THR A 84 -8.69 4.60 9.17
N LEU A 85 -8.37 4.21 7.94
CA LEU A 85 -8.04 2.83 7.58
C LEU A 85 -6.53 2.72 7.38
N ILE A 86 -5.93 1.70 7.98
CA ILE A 86 -4.49 1.49 8.01
C ILE A 86 -4.17 0.11 7.44
N GLN A 87 -3.06 0.03 6.70
CA GLN A 87 -2.46 -1.20 6.24
C GLN A 87 -0.95 -1.14 6.48
N ASP A 88 -0.33 -2.31 6.64
CA ASP A 88 1.11 -2.42 6.68
C ASP A 88 1.75 -1.86 5.40
N ALA A 89 2.68 -0.91 5.57
CA ALA A 89 3.43 -0.30 4.48
C ALA A 89 4.38 -1.29 3.79
N HIS A 90 4.74 -2.38 4.47
CA HIS A 90 5.66 -3.41 4.00
C HIS A 90 4.97 -4.68 3.54
N ILE A 91 3.63 -4.71 3.45
CA ILE A 91 2.83 -5.89 3.10
C ILE A 91 3.26 -6.59 1.79
N ASN A 92 3.81 -5.84 0.84
CA ASN A 92 4.29 -6.36 -0.44
C ASN A 92 5.79 -6.72 -0.45
N MET A 93 6.44 -6.69 0.73
CA MET A 93 7.86 -6.90 0.91
C MET A 93 8.10 -8.00 1.97
N PRO A 94 9.12 -8.86 1.82
CA PRO A 94 10.11 -8.89 0.74
C PRO A 94 9.52 -9.39 -0.59
N PHE A 95 10.14 -8.96 -1.70
CA PHE A 95 9.72 -9.42 -3.03
C PHE A 95 10.09 -10.88 -3.25
N GLN A 96 9.21 -11.64 -3.91
CA GLN A 96 9.46 -13.02 -4.29
C GLN A 96 10.40 -13.10 -5.49
N SER A 97 10.24 -12.20 -6.45
CA SER A 97 11.08 -12.11 -7.64
C SER A 97 11.00 -10.75 -8.31
N TRP A 98 12.02 -10.43 -9.10
CA TRP A 98 11.98 -9.34 -10.06
C TRP A 98 12.64 -9.75 -11.37
N GLU A 99 12.14 -9.19 -12.47
CA GLU A 99 12.63 -9.41 -13.83
C GLU A 99 12.61 -8.08 -14.58
N LEU A 100 13.66 -7.79 -15.34
CA LEU A 100 13.78 -6.63 -16.21
C LEU A 100 13.92 -7.13 -17.64
N THR A 101 12.89 -6.97 -18.46
CA THR A 101 12.91 -7.49 -19.84
C THR A 101 12.96 -6.35 -20.86
N PRO A 102 13.80 -6.47 -21.91
CA PRO A 102 13.84 -5.48 -22.99
C PRO A 102 12.51 -5.52 -23.76
N LEU A 103 11.97 -4.33 -24.04
CA LEU A 103 10.82 -4.19 -24.96
C LEU A 103 11.24 -3.54 -26.28
N ASP A 104 12.07 -2.49 -26.20
CA ASP A 104 12.57 -1.73 -27.34
C ASP A 104 13.83 -0.94 -26.92
N VAL A 105 14.41 -0.18 -27.85
CA VAL A 105 15.46 0.81 -27.56
C VAL A 105 14.96 1.80 -26.50
N ASN A 106 15.69 1.91 -25.39
CA ASN A 106 15.35 2.73 -24.23
C ASN A 106 13.98 2.43 -23.59
N LYS A 107 13.43 1.23 -23.82
CA LYS A 107 12.16 0.78 -23.26
C LYS A 107 12.29 -0.61 -22.65
N VAL A 108 11.93 -0.72 -21.38
CA VAL A 108 12.05 -1.98 -20.63
C VAL A 108 10.81 -2.21 -19.77
N LEU A 109 10.55 -3.47 -19.45
CA LEU A 109 9.48 -3.89 -18.56
C LEU A 109 10.11 -4.44 -17.27
N LEU A 110 9.92 -3.72 -16.17
CA LEU A 110 10.22 -4.21 -14.84
C LEU A 110 8.98 -4.95 -14.31
N THR A 111 9.14 -6.23 -14.05
CA THR A 111 8.14 -7.07 -13.42
C THR A 111 8.58 -7.38 -11.99
N VAL A 112 7.77 -6.98 -11.01
CA VAL A 112 7.98 -7.30 -9.59
C VAL A 112 6.88 -8.23 -9.13
N THR A 113 7.27 -9.37 -8.57
CA THR A 113 6.34 -10.33 -7.97
C THR A 113 6.47 -10.26 -6.46
N THR A 114 5.36 -9.96 -5.81
CA THR A 114 5.21 -9.84 -4.36
C THR A 114 4.36 -11.01 -3.85
N VAL A 115 4.09 -11.08 -2.55
CA VAL A 115 3.21 -12.10 -1.97
C VAL A 115 1.77 -11.98 -2.50
N PHE A 116 1.26 -10.74 -2.66
CA PHE A 116 -0.14 -10.51 -2.99
C PHE A 116 -0.38 -10.18 -4.47
N THR A 117 0.64 -9.68 -5.16
CA THR A 117 0.44 -9.15 -6.51
C THR A 117 1.68 -9.24 -7.40
N LYS A 118 1.45 -9.32 -8.70
CA LYS A 118 2.46 -9.15 -9.74
C LYS A 118 2.24 -7.81 -10.45
N ILE A 119 3.25 -6.96 -10.39
CA ILE A 119 3.22 -5.59 -10.89
C ILE A 119 4.13 -5.49 -12.11
N GLN A 120 3.64 -4.88 -13.16
CA GLN A 120 4.40 -4.63 -14.39
C GLN A 120 4.54 -3.13 -14.60
N ILE A 121 5.79 -2.65 -14.62
CA ILE A 121 6.14 -1.25 -14.78
C ILE A 121 6.91 -1.11 -16.08
N GLN A 122 6.39 -0.35 -17.03
CA GLN A 122 7.16 0.06 -18.19
C GLN A 122 8.00 1.26 -17.83
N ILE A 123 9.29 1.20 -18.17
CA ILE A 123 10.23 2.30 -18.02
C ILE A 123 10.66 2.69 -19.42
N LYS A 124 10.51 3.99 -19.74
CA LYS A 124 10.93 4.57 -21.00
C LYS A 124 11.63 5.89 -20.70
N GLU A 125 12.89 6.00 -21.10
CA GLU A 125 13.71 7.20 -20.84
C GLU A 125 13.70 7.59 -19.35
N ASN A 126 13.08 8.72 -19.01
CA ASN A 126 12.94 9.23 -17.65
C ASN A 126 11.52 9.09 -17.09
N LEU A 127 10.69 8.22 -17.67
CA LEU A 127 9.29 8.01 -17.29
C LEU A 127 9.01 6.55 -16.92
N CYS A 128 8.05 6.39 -16.00
CA CYS A 128 7.50 5.11 -15.59
C CYS A 128 5.99 5.09 -15.86
N MET A 129 5.48 3.90 -16.17
CA MET A 129 4.05 3.66 -16.34
C MET A 129 3.68 2.32 -15.72
N LEU A 130 2.58 2.27 -14.98
CA LEU A 130 1.99 1.01 -14.53
C LEU A 130 1.33 0.36 -15.75
N ALA A 131 1.92 -0.72 -16.25
CA ALA A 131 1.45 -1.39 -17.45
C ALA A 131 0.35 -2.40 -17.13
N SER A 132 0.50 -3.15 -16.03
CA SER A 132 -0.56 -3.96 -15.48
C SER A 132 -0.30 -4.29 -14.02
N ILE A 133 -1.38 -4.56 -13.29
CA ILE A 133 -1.32 -5.21 -11.99
C ILE A 133 -2.23 -6.43 -11.96
N LYS A 134 -1.68 -7.58 -11.57
CA LYS A 134 -2.46 -8.79 -11.33
C LYS A 134 -2.68 -8.94 -9.84
N LEU A 135 -3.88 -8.58 -9.38
CA LEU A 135 -4.35 -8.93 -8.04
C LEU A 135 -5.00 -10.32 -8.11
N SER A 136 -4.71 -11.17 -7.12
CA SER A 136 -5.27 -12.52 -7.04
C SER A 136 -6.81 -12.52 -7.05
N ASN A 137 -7.44 -11.51 -6.43
CA ASN A 137 -8.89 -11.55 -6.11
C ASN A 137 -9.69 -10.26 -6.42
N LYS A 138 -9.17 -9.28 -7.17
CA LYS A 138 -9.88 -7.99 -7.39
C LYS A 138 -9.94 -7.57 -8.85
N LYS A 139 -11.11 -7.07 -9.29
CA LYS A 139 -11.33 -6.53 -10.64
C LYS A 139 -10.63 -5.18 -10.79
N HIS A 140 -9.75 -5.11 -11.80
CA HIS A 140 -9.15 -3.94 -12.46
C HIS A 140 -8.87 -2.69 -11.60
N PHE A 141 -7.60 -2.51 -11.28
CA PHE A 141 -7.06 -1.23 -10.79
C PHE A 141 -6.76 -0.30 -11.99
N SER A 142 -7.80 0.25 -12.60
CA SER A 142 -7.69 0.93 -13.90
C SER A 142 -7.16 2.36 -13.83
N ILE A 143 -7.25 3.03 -12.68
CA ILE A 143 -7.03 4.49 -12.61
C ILE A 143 -5.57 4.88 -12.86
N LEU A 144 -4.59 4.07 -12.43
CA LEU A 144 -3.16 4.37 -12.63
C LEU A 144 -2.57 3.65 -13.85
N GLU A 145 -3.23 2.61 -14.36
CA GLU A 145 -2.75 1.87 -15.53
C GLU A 145 -2.69 2.77 -16.76
N GLY A 146 -1.62 2.64 -17.54
CA GLY A 146 -1.45 3.38 -18.81
C GLY A 146 -0.99 4.84 -18.68
N LYS A 147 -0.83 5.38 -17.46
CA LYS A 147 -0.38 6.77 -17.26
C LYS A 147 1.14 6.86 -17.12
N TRP A 148 1.77 7.60 -18.03
CA TRP A 148 3.19 7.94 -17.93
C TRP A 148 3.44 9.04 -16.91
N MET A 149 4.39 8.83 -16.01
CA MET A 149 4.73 9.75 -14.93
C MET A 149 6.23 9.81 -14.72
N THR A 150 6.73 10.90 -14.12
CA THR A 150 8.09 10.92 -13.58
C THR A 150 8.23 9.89 -12.45
N PRO A 151 9.43 9.37 -12.16
CA PRO A 151 9.62 8.36 -11.12
C PRO A 151 9.07 8.78 -9.75
N ILE A 152 9.25 10.05 -9.36
CA ILE A 152 8.77 10.57 -8.08
C ILE A 152 7.23 10.59 -8.05
N SER A 153 6.59 11.17 -9.09
CA SER A 153 5.13 11.21 -9.18
C SER A 153 4.53 9.80 -9.24
N PHE A 154 5.20 8.87 -9.94
CA PHE A 154 4.81 7.48 -10.04
C PHE A 154 4.84 6.78 -8.67
N ILE A 155 5.91 6.97 -7.89
CA ILE A 155 6.03 6.43 -6.53
C ILE A 155 4.93 6.97 -5.63
N CYS A 156 4.67 8.27 -5.64
CA CYS A 156 3.61 8.87 -4.83
C CYS A 156 2.23 8.33 -5.21
N ALA A 157 1.91 8.30 -6.51
CA ALA A 157 0.61 7.81 -6.99
C ALA A 157 0.37 6.34 -6.59
N LEU A 158 1.38 5.49 -6.70
CA LEU A 158 1.28 4.09 -6.26
C LEU A 158 1.05 3.97 -4.75
N LYS A 159 1.76 4.76 -3.94
CA LYS A 159 1.61 4.78 -2.48
C LYS A 159 0.24 5.28 -2.05
N GLU A 160 -0.25 6.35 -2.65
CA GLU A 160 -1.60 6.91 -2.39
C GLU A 160 -2.70 5.91 -2.73
N ALA A 161 -2.47 5.06 -3.72
CA ALA A 161 -3.36 3.97 -4.06
C ALA A 161 -3.25 2.73 -3.15
N GLY A 162 -2.44 2.76 -2.09
CA GLY A 162 -2.21 1.61 -1.21
C GLY A 162 -1.25 0.55 -1.78
N LEU A 163 -0.65 0.78 -2.96
CA LEU A 163 0.30 -0.11 -3.60
C LEU A 163 1.74 0.34 -3.31
N ASN A 164 2.22 0.05 -2.10
CA ASN A 164 3.59 0.35 -1.74
C ASN A 164 4.54 -0.81 -2.06
N ILE A 165 5.48 -0.57 -2.99
CA ILE A 165 6.62 -1.45 -3.29
C ILE A 165 7.97 -0.71 -3.14
N PHE A 166 7.99 0.40 -2.41
CA PHE A 166 9.15 1.26 -2.30
C PHE A 166 9.63 1.29 -0.85
N PRO A 167 10.75 0.60 -0.53
CA PRO A 167 11.36 0.68 0.78
C PRO A 167 11.66 2.14 1.18
N SER A 168 11.31 2.50 2.41
CA SER A 168 11.77 3.70 3.12
C SER A 168 13.08 3.45 3.88
N GLU A 169 13.70 4.51 4.39
CA GLU A 169 14.94 4.49 5.19
C GLU A 169 14.93 3.45 6.32
N HIS A 170 13.81 3.31 7.02
CA HIS A 170 13.65 2.42 8.17
C HIS A 170 13.06 1.05 7.82
N SER A 171 12.91 0.71 6.53
CA SER A 171 12.29 -0.57 6.13
C SER A 171 13.07 -1.80 6.57
N HIS A 172 14.38 -1.65 6.82
CA HIS A 172 15.24 -2.72 7.29
C HIS A 172 14.89 -3.25 8.69
N PHE A 173 14.10 -2.50 9.48
CA PHE A 173 13.57 -2.97 10.76
C PHE A 173 12.36 -3.92 10.60
N TYR A 174 11.66 -3.84 9.46
CA TYR A 174 10.40 -4.57 9.23
C TYR A 174 10.53 -5.65 8.16
N VAL A 175 11.50 -5.50 7.24
CA VAL A 175 11.71 -6.40 6.12
C VAL A 175 13.15 -6.90 6.13
N VAL A 176 13.32 -8.20 5.91
CA VAL A 176 14.64 -8.79 5.71
C VAL A 176 15.27 -8.23 4.43
N ILE A 177 16.40 -7.54 4.57
CA ILE A 177 17.17 -6.99 3.45
C ILE A 177 18.52 -7.68 3.30
N ASN A 178 18.97 -7.77 2.05
CA ASN A 178 20.33 -8.19 1.73
C ASN A 178 21.19 -6.95 1.49
N TYR A 179 21.84 -6.45 2.54
CA TYR A 179 22.62 -5.23 2.47
C TYR A 179 23.84 -5.37 1.55
N LYS A 180 23.94 -4.47 0.57
CA LYS A 180 25.10 -4.32 -0.31
C LYS A 180 25.77 -2.98 -0.06
N ASP A 181 27.08 -2.91 -0.35
CA ASP A 181 27.82 -1.64 -0.31
C ASP A 181 27.20 -0.67 -1.33
N PRO A 182 26.84 0.57 -0.94
CA PRO A 182 26.23 1.56 -1.83
C PRO A 182 26.99 1.77 -3.15
N LEU A 183 28.32 1.73 -3.13
CA LEU A 183 29.13 1.88 -4.35
C LEU A 183 28.99 0.66 -5.27
N THR A 184 28.81 -0.52 -4.70
CA THR A 184 28.58 -1.76 -5.45
C THR A 184 27.20 -1.74 -6.10
N GLU A 185 26.16 -1.33 -5.35
CA GLU A 185 24.80 -1.20 -5.87
C GLU A 185 24.72 -0.18 -7.00
N MET A 186 25.29 1.01 -6.80
CA MET A 186 25.31 2.06 -7.81
C MET A 186 25.97 1.60 -9.11
N LYS A 187 27.10 0.88 -9.02
CA LYS A 187 27.78 0.31 -10.19
C LYS A 187 26.89 -0.74 -10.88
N ALA A 188 26.27 -1.64 -10.12
CA ALA A 188 25.39 -2.66 -10.66
C ALA A 188 24.19 -2.04 -11.39
N TYR A 189 23.50 -1.06 -10.78
CA TYR A 189 22.37 -0.38 -11.40
C TYR A 189 22.73 0.34 -12.71
N ARG A 190 23.91 0.98 -12.77
CA ARG A 190 24.40 1.61 -14.01
C ARG A 190 24.64 0.61 -15.13
N GLN A 191 25.22 -0.56 -14.81
CA GLN A 191 25.46 -1.60 -15.81
C GLN A 191 24.15 -2.25 -16.29
N LEU A 192 23.21 -2.51 -15.37
CA LEU A 192 21.88 -2.99 -15.71
C LEU A 192 21.17 -2.00 -16.63
N ALA A 193 21.15 -0.72 -16.28
CA ALA A 193 20.50 0.32 -17.08
C ALA A 193 21.12 0.47 -18.48
N LEU A 194 22.45 0.35 -18.60
CA LEU A 194 23.13 0.44 -19.89
C LEU A 194 22.77 -0.74 -20.82
N LEU A 195 22.59 -1.92 -20.26
CA LEU A 195 22.40 -3.16 -21.01
C LEU A 195 20.93 -3.62 -21.12
N SER A 196 20.01 -2.97 -20.41
CA SER A 196 18.62 -3.44 -20.26
C SER A 196 17.80 -3.39 -21.55
N SER A 197 18.24 -2.67 -22.58
CA SER A 197 17.62 -2.72 -23.91
C SER A 197 18.05 -3.93 -24.74
N ALA A 198 19.14 -4.61 -24.38
CA ALA A 198 19.67 -5.76 -25.12
C ALA A 198 19.53 -7.08 -24.35
N PHE A 199 19.56 -7.03 -23.02
CA PHE A 199 19.52 -8.22 -22.17
C PHE A 199 18.35 -8.18 -21.20
N ALA A 200 17.75 -9.35 -20.97
CA ALA A 200 16.87 -9.54 -19.84
C ALA A 200 17.71 -9.76 -18.58
N PHE A 201 17.25 -9.23 -17.46
CA PHE A 201 17.86 -9.47 -16.16
C PHE A 201 16.82 -9.99 -15.19
N GLY A 202 17.25 -10.71 -14.16
CA GLY A 202 16.36 -11.15 -13.10
C GLY A 202 17.08 -11.35 -11.78
N TRP A 203 16.27 -11.48 -10.73
CA TRP A 203 16.76 -11.83 -9.42
C TRP A 203 17.47 -13.19 -9.42
N SER A 204 18.38 -13.39 -8.47
CA SER A 204 19.10 -14.65 -8.27
C SER A 204 19.14 -15.01 -6.80
N LYS A 205 18.75 -16.25 -6.47
CA LYS A 205 18.85 -16.79 -5.10
C LYS A 205 20.29 -16.71 -4.54
N TRP A 206 21.29 -16.75 -5.42
CA TRP A 206 22.70 -16.68 -5.04
C TRP A 206 23.14 -15.28 -4.59
N ASN A 207 22.36 -14.24 -4.92
CA ASN A 207 22.67 -12.88 -4.49
C ASN A 207 22.61 -12.73 -2.96
N ILE A 208 21.76 -13.53 -2.31
CA ILE A 208 21.59 -13.57 -0.84
C ILE A 208 22.86 -14.08 -0.16
N VAL A 209 23.52 -15.06 -0.75
CA VAL A 209 24.70 -15.72 -0.16
C VAL A 209 26.00 -14.96 -0.47
N CYS A 210 26.00 -14.08 -1.48
CA CYS A 210 27.22 -13.38 -1.87
C CYS A 210 27.49 -12.17 -0.96
N SER A 211 28.79 -11.84 -0.80
CA SER A 211 29.23 -10.71 0.03
C SER A 211 28.58 -9.38 -0.36
N SER A 212 28.54 -8.41 0.55
CA SER A 212 28.03 -7.05 0.30
C SER A 212 28.72 -6.31 -0.87
N LYS A 213 29.93 -6.73 -1.24
CA LYS A 213 30.73 -6.18 -2.36
C LYS A 213 30.45 -6.82 -3.73
N LYS A 214 29.47 -7.72 -3.82
CA LYS A 214 29.10 -8.41 -5.06
C LYS A 214 27.59 -8.38 -5.24
N VAL A 215 27.17 -8.30 -6.51
CA VAL A 215 25.77 -8.43 -6.92
C VAL A 215 25.69 -9.53 -7.96
N ILE A 216 24.82 -10.51 -7.74
CA ILE A 216 24.57 -11.60 -8.67
C ILE A 216 23.15 -11.44 -9.21
N VAL A 217 23.02 -11.37 -10.53
CA VAL A 217 21.75 -11.33 -11.24
C VAL A 217 21.72 -12.47 -12.27
N LYS A 218 20.52 -12.93 -12.59
CA LYS A 218 20.31 -13.79 -13.76
C LYS A 218 20.31 -12.89 -15.00
N VAL A 219 20.92 -13.38 -16.08
CA VAL A 219 20.84 -12.82 -17.44
C VAL A 219 20.18 -13.86 -18.33
#